data_AF-A0A383CIW2-F1
#
_entry.id   AF-A0A383CIW2-F1
#
_cell.length_a   1.000
_cell.length_b   1.000
_cell.length_c   1.000
_cell.angle_alpha   90.00
_cell.angle_beta   90.00
_cell.angle_gamma   90.00
#
_symmetry.space_group_name_H-M   'P 1'
#
loop_
_entity.id
_entity.type
_entity.pdbx_description
1 polymer ?
#
loop_
_entity_poly.entity_id
_entity_poly.type
_entity_poly.pdbx_seq_one_letter_code
_entity_poly.pdbx_strand_id
1 'polypeptide(L)' 'MSIKSSIILRPILSEKGTHLGETQNKYVFQVEKQTNKLEIKQVIENKF' A
#
# COMPACT_ATOMS: atom_id res chain seq x y z
N MET A 1 9.03 -18.19 -8.23
CA MET A 1 9.03 -16.72 -8.09
C MET A 1 8.78 -16.42 -6.62
N SER A 2 9.79 -16.02 -5.86
CA SER A 2 9.61 -15.76 -4.43
C SER A 2 8.73 -14.53 -4.28
N ILE A 3 7.49 -14.72 -3.83
CA ILE A 3 6.59 -13.63 -3.50
C ILE A 3 7.33 -12.83 -2.43
N LYS A 4 7.78 -11.62 -2.75
CA LYS A 4 8.47 -10.76 -1.77
C LYS A 4 7.44 -10.40 -0.70
N SER A 5 7.37 -11.22 0.35
CA SER A 5 6.40 -11.11 1.45
C SER A 5 6.44 -9.77 2.18
N SER A 6 7.39 -8.90 1.87
CA SER A 6 7.63 -7.63 2.54
C SER A 6 7.36 -6.38 1.70
N ILE A 7 6.58 -6.43 0.60
CA ILE A 7 6.32 -5.21 -0.21
C ILE A 7 5.57 -4.12 0.58
N ILE A 8 4.54 -4.51 1.34
CA ILE A 8 3.78 -3.59 2.20
C ILE A 8 4.30 -3.70 3.63
N LEU A 9 4.85 -2.62 4.18
CA LEU A 9 5.44 -2.60 5.51
C LEU A 9 4.40 -2.32 6.60
N ARG A 10 3.61 -1.24 6.42
CA ARG A 10 2.54 -0.84 7.36
C ARG A 10 1.59 0.18 6.74
N PRO A 11 0.33 0.29 7.19
CA PRO A 11 -0.51 1.44 6.86
C PRO A 11 0.05 2.72 7.50
N ILE A 12 -0.20 3.87 6.86
CA ILE A 12 0.16 5.17 7.40
C ILE A 12 -1.12 5.84 7.91
N LEU A 13 -1.22 6.00 9.23
CA LEU A 13 -2.31 6.73 9.87
C LEU A 13 -1.89 8.19 10.03
N SER A 14 -2.67 9.09 9.43
CA SER A 14 -2.49 10.53 9.51
C SER A 14 -3.81 11.21 9.16
N GLU A 15 -4.05 12.42 9.63
CA GLU A 15 -5.27 13.19 9.29
C GLU A 15 -5.48 13.29 7.77
N LYS A 16 -4.38 13.53 7.03
CA LYS A 16 -4.39 13.54 5.57
C LYS A 16 -4.78 12.18 4.98
N GLY A 17 -4.25 11.09 5.54
CA GLY A 17 -4.58 9.73 5.11
C GLY A 17 -6.05 9.39 5.36
N THR A 18 -6.57 9.76 6.54
CA THR A 18 -7.98 9.59 6.90
C THR A 18 -8.88 10.36 5.95
N HIS A 19 -8.59 11.64 5.70
CA HIS A 19 -9.34 12.47 4.76
C HIS A 19 -9.37 11.88 3.33
N LEU A 20 -8.24 11.35 2.84
CA LEU A 20 -8.17 10.67 1.54
C LEU A 20 -9.01 9.37 1.50
N GLY A 21 -9.05 8.63 2.61
CA GLY A 21 -9.89 7.44 2.73
C GLY A 21 -11.37 7.79 2.65
N GLU A 22 -11.80 8.78 3.44
CA GLU A 22 -13.21 9.20 3.54
C GLU A 22 -13.73 9.88 2.27
N THR A 23 -12.91 10.70 1.62
CA THR A 23 -13.38 11.52 0.48
C THR A 23 -13.12 10.89 -0.88
N GLN A 24 -12.12 9.99 -0.98
CA GLN A 24 -11.62 9.52 -2.28
C GLN A 24 -11.40 8.00 -2.36
N ASN A 25 -11.74 7.23 -1.32
CA ASN A 25 -11.44 5.80 -1.24
C ASN A 25 -9.95 5.50 -1.49
N LYS A 26 -9.06 6.36 -0.99
CA LYS A 26 -7.60 6.24 -1.16
C LYS A 26 -6.94 5.91 0.17
N TYR A 27 -6.13 4.86 0.17
CA TYR A 27 -5.40 4.38 1.34
C TYR A 27 -3.90 4.56 1.17
N VAL A 28 -3.20 4.82 2.28
CA VAL A 28 -1.78 5.14 2.28
C VAL A 28 -1.02 4.06 3.04
N PHE A 29 0.01 3.51 2.39
CA PHE A 29 0.88 2.48 2.96
C PHE A 29 2.35 2.90 2.83
N GLN A 30 3.14 2.53 3.82
CA GLN A 30 4.58 2.50 3.70
C GLN A 30 4.98 1.21 2.99
N VAL A 31 5.81 1.33 1.96
CA VAL A 31 6.27 0.22 1.12
C VAL A 31 7.79 0.14 1.08
N GLU A 32 8.30 -0.99 0.62
CA GLU A 32 9.74 -1.18 0.40
C GLU A 32 10.28 -0.21 -0.66
N LYS A 33 11.43 0.39 -0.38
CA LYS A 33 12.00 1.47 -1.21
C LYS A 33 12.32 1.04 -2.63
N GLN A 34 12.65 -0.24 -2.82
CA GLN A 34 13.05 -0.80 -4.12
C GLN A 34 11.89 -1.41 -4.92
N THR A 35 10.64 -1.22 -4.48
CA THR A 35 9.47 -1.82 -5.14
C THR A 35 8.87 -0.91 -6.21
N ASN A 36 8.39 -1.51 -7.30
CA ASN A 36 7.69 -0.83 -8.39
C ASN A 36 6.17 -0.76 -8.17
N LYS A 37 5.49 0.23 -8.77
CA LYS A 37 4.04 0.42 -8.70
C LYS A 37 3.23 -0.78 -9.20
N LEU A 38 3.72 -1.50 -10.22
CA LEU A 38 3.06 -2.71 -10.72
C LEU A 38 3.05 -3.83 -9.66
N GLU A 39 4.16 -4.01 -8.96
CA GLU A 39 4.26 -5.02 -7.89
C GLU A 39 3.37 -4.63 -6.70
N ILE A 40 3.34 -3.34 -6.33
CA ILE A 40 2.46 -2.83 -5.26
C ILE A 40 1.00 -3.10 -5.61
N LYS A 41 0.59 -2.82 -6.85
CA LYS A 41 -0.78 -3.08 -7.32
C LYS A 41 -1.14 -4.56 -7.16
N GLN A 42 -0.29 -5.45 -7.67
CA GLN A 42 -0.53 -6.90 -7.58
C GLN A 42 -0.61 -7.39 -6.13
N VAL A 43 0.24 -6.90 -5.24
CA VAL A 43 0.22 -7.30 -3.83
C VAL A 43 -1.03 -6.81 -3.11
N ILE A 44 -1.47 -5.57 -3.37
CA ILE A 44 -2.70 -5.03 -2.78
C ILE A 44 -3.91 -5.84 -3.25
N GLU A 45 -4.04 -6.07 -4.57
CA GLU A 45 -5.15 -6.86 -5.16
C GLU A 45 -5.18 -8.32 -4.70
N ASN A 46 -4.03 -8.89 -4.34
CA ASN A 46 -3.96 -10.28 -3.85
C ASN A 46 -4.17 -10.40 -2.33
N LYS A 47 -3.94 -9.34 -1.56
CA LYS A 47 -3.94 -9.39 -0.08
C LYS A 47 -5.25 -8.92 0.55
N PHE A 48 -6.03 -8.11 -0.17
CA PHE A 48 -7.27 -7.49 0.30
C PHE A 48 -8.35 -7.64 -0.77
#